data_AF-A0A966HPI9-F1
#
_entry.id   AF-A0A966HPI9-F1
#
_cell.length_a   1.000
_cell.length_b   1.000
_cell.length_c   1.000
_cell.angle_alpha   90.00
_cell.angle_beta   90.00
_cell.angle_gamma   90.00
#
_symmetry.space_group_name_H-M   'P 1'
#
loop_
_entity.id
_entity.type
_entity.pdbx_description
1 polymer ?
#
loop_
_entity_poly.entity_id
_entity_poly.type
_entity_poly.pdbx_seq_one_letter_code
_entity_poly.pdbx_strand_id
1 'polypeptide(L)' 'NLKGSEIINILNVEKGLKPREEVTVEFLYEDGSSKKINVLSRIDTDNETEYYKHGGILQYVLRNMA' A
#
# COMPACT_ATOMS: atom_id res chain seq x y z
N ASN A 1 1.42 4.47 -20.69
CA ASN A 1 0.01 4.06 -20.76
C ASN A 1 -0.15 2.77 -19.98
N LEU A 2 -1.03 2.76 -19.00
CA LEU A 2 -1.50 1.54 -18.34
C LEU A 2 -2.79 1.10 -19.04
N LYS A 3 -2.92 -0.19 -19.34
CA LYS A 3 -4.06 -0.77 -20.06
C LYS A 3 -5.08 -1.41 -19.12
N GLY A 4 -4.70 -1.68 -17.87
CA GLY A 4 -5.53 -2.32 -16.85
C GLY A 4 -5.42 -3.84 -16.79
N SER A 5 -4.67 -4.46 -17.72
CA SER A 5 -4.35 -5.89 -17.70
C SER A 5 -3.02 -6.21 -16.99
N GLU A 6 -2.27 -5.18 -16.60
CA GLU A 6 -1.00 -5.35 -15.89
C GLU A 6 -1.20 -5.91 -14.48
N ILE A 7 -0.28 -6.76 -14.04
CA ILE A 7 -0.18 -7.16 -12.64
C ILE A 7 0.58 -6.07 -11.89
N ILE A 8 -0.03 -5.56 -10.82
CA ILE A 8 0.53 -4.46 -10.01
C ILE A 8 1.00 -5.02 -8.68
N ASN A 9 2.31 -5.08 -8.51
CA ASN A 9 2.95 -5.49 -7.27
C ASN A 9 3.38 -4.27 -6.46
N ILE A 10 2.93 -4.18 -5.21
CA ILE A 10 3.39 -3.14 -4.29
C ILE A 10 4.47 -3.75 -3.40
N LEU A 11 5.70 -3.25 -3.53
CA LEU A 11 6.86 -3.82 -2.85
C LEU A 11 7.08 -3.17 -1.49
N ASN A 12 7.61 -3.93 -0.53
CA ASN A 12 8.02 -3.48 0.80
C ASN A 12 6.91 -2.94 1.73
N VAL A 13 5.63 -3.10 1.39
CA VAL A 13 4.50 -2.69 2.28
C VAL A 13 4.39 -3.52 3.56
N GLU A 14 4.93 -4.74 3.56
CA GLU A 14 4.90 -5.68 4.67
C GLU A 14 5.64 -5.18 5.93
N LYS A 15 6.58 -4.24 5.78
CA LYS A 15 7.33 -3.66 6.90
C LYS A 15 6.54 -2.60 7.67
N GLY A 16 5.34 -2.27 7.20
CA GLY A 16 4.56 -1.13 7.65
C GLY A 16 4.94 0.14 6.89
N LEU A 17 3.96 1.03 6.75
CA LEU A 17 4.10 2.31 6.06
C LEU A 17 4.12 3.44 7.08
N LYS A 18 4.92 4.48 6.85
CA LYS A 18 4.78 5.77 7.53
C LYS A 18 3.80 6.67 6.78
N PRO A 19 3.27 7.72 7.44
CA PRO A 19 2.46 8.71 6.76
C PRO A 19 3.22 9.32 5.57
N ARG A 20 2.56 9.37 4.40
CA ARG A 20 3.09 9.94 3.15
C ARG A 20 4.40 9.31 2.68
N GLU A 21 4.63 8.04 3.01
CA GLU A 21 5.82 7.30 2.56
C GLU A 21 5.75 6.99 1.05
N GLU A 22 6.88 7.07 0.37
CA GLU A 22 7.01 6.61 -1.02
C GLU A 22 7.17 5.09 -1.06
N VAL A 23 6.35 4.44 -1.88
CA VAL A 23 6.32 2.99 -2.04
C VAL A 23 6.68 2.65 -3.47
N THR A 24 7.50 1.61 -3.67
CA THR A 24 7.84 1.15 -5.01
C THR A 24 6.75 0.21 -5.52
N VAL A 25 6.19 0.54 -6.68
CA VAL A 25 5.23 -0.30 -7.40
C VAL A 25 5.88 -0.84 -8.65
N GLU A 26 5.82 -2.15 -8.82
CA GLU A 26 6.22 -2.86 -10.03
C GLU A 26 4.98 -3.21 -10.84
N PHE A 27 4.96 -2.77 -12.09
CA PHE A 27 3.97 -3.13 -13.10
C PHE A 27 4.57 -4.21 -13.98
N LEU A 28 3.89 -5.35 -14.05
CA LEU A 28 4.19 -6.44 -14.98
C LEU A 28 3.20 -6.37 -16.13
N TYR A 29 3.68 -6.08 -17.32
CA TYR A 29 2.87 -6.00 -18.52
C TYR A 29 2.70 -7.39 -19.17
N GLU A 30 1.62 -7.56 -19.93
CA GLU A 30 1.35 -8.83 -20.65
C GLU A 30 2.41 -9.17 -21.71
N ASP A 31 3.15 -8.18 -22.20
CA ASP A 31 4.27 -8.37 -23.12
C ASP A 31 5.55 -8.89 -22.42
N GLY A 32 5.49 -9.13 -21.11
CA GLY A 32 6.60 -9.59 -20.28
C GLY A 32 7.56 -8.48 -19.84
N SER A 33 7.33 -7.23 -20.26
CA SER A 33 8.09 -6.10 -19.75
C SER A 33 7.69 -5.76 -18.32
N SER A 34 8.60 -5.16 -17.57
CA SER A 34 8.34 -4.68 -16.21
C SER A 34 8.74 -3.22 -16.06
N LYS A 35 8.00 -2.49 -15.23
CA LYS A 35 8.31 -1.10 -14.90
C LYS A 35 8.16 -0.87 -13.41
N LYS A 36 9.20 -0.30 -12.80
CA LYS A 36 9.17 0.13 -11.40
C LYS A 36 9.01 1.64 -11.33
N ILE A 37 8.08 2.10 -10.52
CA ILE A 37 7.90 3.53 -10.20
C ILE A 37 7.72 3.68 -8.70
N ASN A 38 8.09 4.85 -8.19
CA ASN A 38 7.73 5.24 -6.82
C ASN A 38 6.38 5.96 -6.85
N VAL A 39 5.52 5.61 -5.91
CA VAL A 39 4.21 6.23 -5.70
C VAL A 39 4.10 6.71 -4.26
N LEU A 40 3.32 7.76 -4.03
CA LEU A 40 3.07 8.26 -2.68
C LEU A 40 1.94 7.46 -2.03
N SER A 41 2.19 6.88 -0.85
CA SER A 41 1.14 6.32 0.00
C SER A 41 0.21 7.43 0.49
N ARG A 42 -1.11 7.22 0.37
CA ARG A 42 -2.14 8.16 0.84
C ARG A 42 -2.61 7.90 2.28
N ILE A 43 -1.82 7.16 3.05
CA ILE A 43 -1.92 7.17 4.50
C ILE A 43 -1.37 8.52 4.94
N ASP A 44 -2.25 9.47 5.25
CA ASP A 44 -1.87 10.86 5.45
C ASP A 44 -1.53 11.16 6.93
N THR A 45 -2.01 10.32 7.86
CA THR A 45 -1.84 10.49 9.32
C THR A 45 -1.32 9.23 10.03
N ASP A 46 -0.75 9.40 11.22
CA ASP A 46 -0.31 8.28 12.07
C ASP A 46 -1.48 7.39 12.51
N ASN A 47 -2.67 7.98 12.74
CA ASN A 47 -3.86 7.20 13.07
C ASN A 47 -4.27 6.26 11.93
N GLU A 48 -4.22 6.73 10.68
CA GLU A 48 -4.50 5.88 9.51
C GLU A 48 -3.47 4.76 9.34
N THR A 49 -2.21 5.02 9.69
CA THR A 49 -1.16 4.00 9.73
C THR A 49 -1.52 2.90 10.72
N GLU A 50 -2.02 3.27 11.89
CA GLU A 50 -2.44 2.32 12.91
C GLU A 50 -3.67 1.53 12.44
N TYR A 51 -4.68 2.20 11.86
CA TYR A 51 -5.84 1.51 11.29
C TYR A 51 -5.42 0.50 10.21
N TYR A 52 -4.48 0.87 9.34
CA TYR A 52 -3.93 -0.01 8.31
C TYR A 52 -3.27 -1.26 8.92
N LYS A 53 -2.42 -1.09 9.95
CA LYS A 53 -1.75 -2.19 10.65
C LYS A 53 -2.74 -3.16 11.31
N HIS A 54 -3.86 -2.67 11.81
CA HIS A 54 -4.89 -3.50 12.45
C HIS A 54 -5.89 -4.11 11.46
N GLY A 55 -5.72 -3.88 10.16
CA GLY A 55 -6.64 -4.40 9.13
C GLY A 55 -7.96 -3.64 9.04
N GLY A 56 -7.99 -2.40 9.53
CA GLY A 56 -9.13 -1.48 9.45
C GLY A 56 -9.47 -0.81 10.78
N ILE A 57 -10.18 0.33 10.69
CA ILE A 57 -10.58 1.13 11.86
C ILE A 57 -11.46 0.34 12.83
N LEU A 58 -12.40 -0.47 12.33
CA LEU A 58 -13.28 -1.27 13.18
C LEU A 58 -12.49 -2.29 14.02
N GLN A 59 -11.52 -2.97 13.40
CA GLN A 59 -10.67 -3.94 14.08
C GLN A 59 -9.79 -3.27 15.14
N TYR A 60 -9.24 -2.09 14.82
CA TYR A 60 -8.50 -1.29 15.79
C TYR A 60 -9.36 -0.93 17.01
N VAL A 61 -10.57 -0.42 16.80
CA VAL A 61 -11.46 -0.02 17.91
C VAL A 61 -11.85 -1.22 18.77
N LEU A 62 -12.29 -2.32 18.17
CA LEU A 62 -12.71 -3.52 18.91
C LEU A 62 -11.59 -4.10 19.78
N ARG A 63 -10.33 -4.05 19.30
CA ARG A 63 -9.17 -4.53 20.06
C ARG A 63 -8.79 -3.61 21.23
N ASN A 64 -9.07 -2.30 21.13
CA ASN A 64 -8.77 -1.33 22.19
C ASN A 64 -9.88 -1.21 23.25
N MET A 65 -11.03 -1.84 23.04
CA MET A 65 -12.14 -1.89 23.99
C MET A 65 -12.10 -3.12 24.92
N ALA A 66 -11.17 -4.04 24.68
CA ALA A 66 -10.99 -5.26 25.45
C ALA A 66 -10.09 -5.05 26.67
#